data_AF-A0A3Q9G8R3-F1
#
_entry.id   AF-A0A3Q9G8R3-F1
#
_cell.length_a   1.000
_cell.length_b   1.000
_cell.length_c   1.000
_cell.angle_alpha   90.00
_cell.angle_beta   90.00
_cell.angle_gamma   90.00
#
_symmetry.space_group_name_H-M   'P 1'
#
loop_
_entity.id
_entity.type
_entity.pdbx_description
1 polymer ?
#
loop_
_entity_poly.entity_id
_entity_poly.type
_entity_poly.pdbx_seq_one_letter_code
_entity_poly.pdbx_strand_id
1 'polypeptide(L)'
;MTEADREIVQILKELFRSKKNQLVDPDDLLQDKMVKSIIYSALFCIIALVPIKVLGSIESTKVDGFLSGVIGVAFTVLFIHLNIKSKNPSFILYVLTWLSLMVSLWLAS
;
A
#
# COMPACT_ATOMS: atom_id res chain seq x y z
N MET A 1 18.04 -8.77 8.83
CA MET A 1 16.62 -8.67 9.24
C MET A 1 16.59 -8.56 10.75
N THR A 2 16.14 -7.42 11.25
CA THR A 2 15.87 -7.24 12.68
C THR A 2 14.57 -7.96 13.07
N GLU A 3 14.32 -8.14 14.36
CA GLU A 3 13.05 -8.70 14.86
C GLU A 3 11.84 -7.86 14.41
N ALA A 4 12.00 -6.53 14.40
CA ALA A 4 11.00 -5.60 13.88
C ALA A 4 10.69 -5.82 12.39
N ASP A 5 11.69 -6.16 11.57
CA ASP A 5 11.45 -6.48 10.15
C ASP A 5 10.67 -7.79 9.98
N ARG A 6 10.95 -8.80 10.82
CA ARG A 6 10.20 -10.07 10.83
C ARG A 6 8.73 -9.83 11.22
N GLU A 7 8.49 -8.97 12.19
CA GLU A 7 7.16 -8.58 12.64
C GLU A 7 6.34 -7.98 11.50
N ILE A 8 6.91 -7.02 10.76
CA ILE A 8 6.25 -6.41 9.59
C ILE A 8 5.98 -7.41 8.47
N VAL A 9 6.95 -8.26 8.15
CA VAL A 9 6.75 -9.31 7.12
C VAL A 9 5.63 -10.26 7.54
N GLN A 10 5.55 -10.59 8.83
CA GLN A 10 4.48 -11.43 9.34
C GLN A 10 3.13 -10.73 9.26
N ILE A 11 3.04 -9.45 9.62
CA ILE A 11 1.81 -8.65 9.49
C ILE A 11 1.35 -8.60 8.03
N LEU A 12 2.25 -8.30 7.09
CA LEU A 12 1.93 -8.29 5.65
C LEU A 12 1.51 -9.67 5.15
N LYS A 13 2.19 -10.73 5.61
CA LYS A 13 1.85 -12.10 5.23
C LYS A 13 0.48 -12.50 5.78
N GLU A 14 0.17 -12.13 7.02
CA GLU A 14 -1.14 -12.37 7.63
C GLU A 14 -2.24 -11.58 6.94
N LEU A 15 -1.96 -10.33 6.56
CA LEU A 15 -2.86 -9.51 5.76
C LEU A 15 -3.21 -10.28 4.50
N PHE A 16 -2.27 -10.68 3.64
CA PHE A 16 -2.59 -11.36 2.38
C PHE A 16 -2.96 -12.85 2.49
N ARG A 17 -2.77 -13.50 3.64
CA ARG A 17 -3.13 -14.90 3.84
C ARG A 17 -4.64 -15.13 3.74
N SER A 18 -5.03 -16.24 3.12
CA SER A 18 -6.42 -16.71 3.14
C SER A 18 -6.75 -17.25 4.52
N LYS A 19 -7.76 -16.66 5.18
CA LYS A 19 -8.26 -17.09 6.49
C LYS A 19 -9.43 -18.08 6.38
N LYS A 20 -9.54 -18.80 5.26
CA LYS A 20 -10.60 -19.80 5.02
C LYS A 20 -10.56 -20.87 6.12
N ASN A 21 -11.67 -21.04 6.84
CA ASN A 21 -11.85 -21.95 8.01
C ASN A 21 -11.11 -21.58 9.31
N GLN A 22 -10.65 -20.34 9.50
CA GLN A 22 -10.16 -19.90 10.82
C GLN A 22 -11.23 -19.09 11.56
N LEU A 23 -11.41 -19.37 12.86
CA LEU A 23 -12.18 -18.51 13.75
C LEU A 23 -11.35 -17.24 13.97
N VAL A 24 -11.78 -16.15 13.36
CA VAL A 24 -11.12 -14.84 13.38
C VAL A 24 -12.17 -13.82 13.77
N ASP A 25 -11.79 -12.83 14.55
CA ASP A 25 -12.67 -11.75 14.92
C ASP A 25 -13.28 -11.09 13.65
N PRO A 26 -14.61 -10.92 13.57
CA PRO A 26 -15.24 -10.24 12.44
C PRO A 26 -14.68 -8.84 12.18
N ASP A 27 -14.26 -8.10 13.22
CA ASP A 27 -13.71 -6.75 13.08
C ASP A 27 -12.32 -6.78 12.42
N ASP A 28 -11.47 -7.73 12.83
CA ASP A 28 -10.18 -7.96 12.18
C ASP A 28 -10.34 -8.36 10.70
N LEU A 29 -11.35 -9.18 10.40
CA LEU A 29 -11.66 -9.57 9.02
C LEU A 29 -12.12 -8.38 8.17
N LEU A 30 -12.92 -7.48 8.73
CA LEU A 30 -13.37 -6.27 8.04
C LEU A 30 -12.19 -5.33 7.78
N GLN A 31 -11.34 -5.09 8.79
CA GLN A 31 -10.16 -4.25 8.64
C GLN A 31 -9.23 -4.80 7.54
N ASP A 32 -8.90 -6.10 7.58
CA ASP A 32 -8.06 -6.73 6.57
C ASP A 32 -8.66 -6.62 5.16
N LYS A 33 -9.98 -6.80 5.03
CA LYS A 33 -10.67 -6.66 3.73
C LYS A 33 -10.65 -5.22 3.22
N MET A 34 -10.85 -4.23 4.09
CA MET A 34 -10.78 -2.81 3.71
C MET A 34 -9.38 -2.45 3.19
N VAL A 35 -8.34 -2.81 3.95
CA VAL A 35 -6.95 -2.54 3.56
C VAL A 35 -6.62 -3.23 2.23
N LYS A 36 -7.00 -4.51 2.07
CA LYS A 36 -6.83 -5.23 0.79
C LYS A 36 -7.55 -4.55 -0.37
N SER A 37 -8.81 -4.18 -0.18
CA SER A 37 -9.62 -3.55 -1.23
C SER A 37 -8.98 -2.26 -1.74
N ILE A 38 -8.49 -1.43 -0.81
CA ILE A 38 -7.82 -0.16 -1.13
C ILE A 38 -6.51 -0.43 -1.88
N ILE A 39 -5.70 -1.39 -1.42
CA ILE A 39 -4.44 -1.76 -2.09
C ILE A 39 -4.71 -2.32 -3.50
N TYR A 40 -5.69 -3.20 -3.66
CA TYR A 40 -6.03 -3.76 -4.98
C TYR A 40 -6.61 -2.71 -5.92
N SER A 41 -7.44 -1.79 -5.42
CA SER A 41 -7.95 -0.66 -6.19
C SER A 41 -6.79 0.22 -6.67
N ALA A 42 -5.84 0.53 -5.78
CA ALA A 42 -4.67 1.32 -6.14
C ALA A 42 -3.78 0.60 -7.17
N LEU A 43 -3.51 -0.69 -6.99
CA LEU A 43 -2.78 -1.50 -7.97
C LEU A 43 -3.49 -1.52 -9.33
N PHE A 44 -4.82 -1.66 -9.34
CA PHE A 44 -5.61 -1.61 -10.57
C PHE A 44 -5.46 -0.25 -11.28
N CYS A 45 -5.58 0.86 -10.57
CA CYS A 45 -5.36 2.19 -11.13
C CYS A 45 -3.95 2.39 -11.66
N ILE A 46 -2.92 1.93 -10.93
CA ILE A 46 -1.52 1.99 -11.35
C ILE A 46 -1.32 1.20 -12.64
N ILE A 47 -1.78 -0.06 -12.69
CA ILE A 47 -1.65 -0.92 -13.87
C ILE A 47 -2.40 -0.34 -15.08
N ALA A 48 -3.54 0.29 -14.87
CA ALA A 48 -4.32 0.89 -15.95
C ALA A 48 -3.72 2.21 -16.47
N LEU A 49 -3.23 3.08 -15.57
CA LEU A 49 -2.87 4.46 -15.91
C LEU A 49 -1.37 4.67 -16.15
N VAL A 50 -0.50 3.89 -15.51
CA VAL A 50 0.96 4.02 -15.73
C VAL A 50 1.37 3.73 -17.17
N PRO A 51 0.87 2.68 -17.85
CA PRO A 51 1.19 2.46 -19.26
C PRO A 51 0.74 3.62 -20.15
N ILE A 52 -0.39 4.25 -19.81
CA ILE A 52 -0.89 5.43 -20.54
C ILE A 52 0.06 6.62 -20.37
N LYS A 53 0.59 6.84 -19.15
CA LYS A 53 1.61 7.88 -18.89
C LYS A 53 2.93 7.60 -19.62
N VAL A 54 3.37 6.35 -19.66
CA VAL A 54 4.69 5.98 -20.20
C VAL A 54 4.70 5.86 -21.74
N LEU A 55 3.62 5.33 -22.34
CA LEU A 55 3.52 5.09 -23.78
C LEU A 55 2.74 6.19 -24.51
N GLY A 56 1.89 6.93 -23.81
CA GLY A 56 1.05 7.97 -24.39
C GLY A 56 1.79 9.31 -24.50
N SER A 57 1.61 10.00 -25.63
CA SER A 57 2.11 11.35 -25.86
C SER A 57 1.27 12.45 -25.18
N ILE A 58 0.54 12.11 -24.11
CA ILE A 58 -0.42 13.00 -23.47
C ILE A 58 0.17 13.48 -22.13
N GLU A 59 0.61 14.73 -22.09
CA GLU A 59 0.86 15.45 -20.84
C GLU A 59 -0.48 15.66 -20.12
N SER A 60 -0.89 14.67 -19.33
CA SER A 60 -2.13 14.70 -18.58
C SER A 60 -1.83 14.94 -17.10
N THR A 61 -1.62 16.20 -16.75
CA THR A 61 -1.53 16.68 -15.35
C THR A 61 -2.69 16.19 -14.47
N LYS A 62 -3.85 15.89 -15.06
CA LYS A 62 -5.00 15.28 -14.37
C LYS A 62 -4.77 13.81 -14.01
N VAL A 63 -4.13 13.04 -14.86
CA VAL A 63 -3.80 11.63 -14.61
C VAL A 63 -2.73 11.53 -13.53
N ASP A 64 -1.75 12.43 -13.53
CA ASP A 64 -0.70 12.51 -12.51
C ASP A 64 -1.26 12.83 -11.12
N GLY A 65 -2.10 13.86 -11.02
CA GLY A 65 -2.76 14.21 -9.76
C GLY A 65 -3.64 13.08 -9.22
N PHE A 66 -4.36 12.37 -10.11
CA PHE A 66 -5.19 11.23 -9.71
C PHE A 66 -4.34 10.04 -9.23
N LEU A 67 -3.30 9.65 -9.98
CA LEU A 67 -2.36 8.59 -9.58
C LEU A 67 -1.70 8.93 -8.24
N SER A 68 -1.27 10.18 -8.06
CA SER A 68 -0.64 10.63 -6.81
C SER A 68 -1.60 10.51 -5.63
N GLY A 69 -2.84 10.95 -5.80
CA GLY A 69 -3.88 10.80 -4.78
C GLY A 69 -4.16 9.33 -4.42
N VAL A 70 -4.32 8.47 -5.42
CA VAL A 70 -4.58 7.04 -5.22
C VAL A 70 -3.43 6.35 -4.50
N ILE A 71 -2.18 6.62 -4.90
CA ILE A 71 -0.98 6.06 -4.27
C ILE A 71 -0.84 6.59 -2.84
N GLY A 72 -1.06 7.89 -2.62
CA GLY A 72 -1.01 8.51 -1.29
C GLY A 72 -2.02 7.88 -0.32
N VAL A 73 -3.27 7.69 -0.76
CA VAL A 73 -4.29 7.00 0.06
C VAL A 73 -3.87 5.57 0.36
N ALA A 74 -3.38 4.82 -0.62
CA ALA A 74 -2.97 3.43 -0.44
C ALA A 74 -1.82 3.28 0.57
N PHE A 75 -0.77 4.09 0.43
CA PHE A 75 0.35 4.08 1.38
C PHE A 75 -0.08 4.53 2.77
N THR A 76 -0.93 5.55 2.89
CA THR A 76 -1.44 6.03 4.19
C THR A 76 -2.19 4.92 4.92
N VAL A 77 -3.11 4.24 4.24
CA VAL A 77 -3.88 3.14 4.82
C VAL A 77 -2.97 1.97 5.22
N LEU A 78 -1.99 1.65 4.38
CA LEU A 78 -1.01 0.61 4.67
C LEU A 78 -0.15 0.98 5.89
N PHE A 79 0.29 2.24 6.00
CA PHE A 79 1.02 2.72 7.17
C PHE A 79 0.19 2.67 8.44
N ILE A 80 -1.08 3.07 8.39
CA ILE A 80 -1.97 2.97 9.56
C ILE A 80 -2.09 1.51 10.00
N HIS A 81 -2.35 0.58 9.06
CA HIS A 81 -2.48 -0.84 9.39
C HIS A 81 -1.18 -1.42 9.98
N LEU A 82 -0.03 -1.08 9.41
CA LEU A 82 1.27 -1.52 9.91
C LEU A 82 1.61 -0.91 11.28
N ASN A 83 1.34 0.38 11.51
CA ASN A 83 1.63 1.05 12.78
C ASN A 83 0.71 0.56 13.91
N ILE A 84 -0.55 0.22 13.61
CA ILE A 84 -1.46 -0.35 14.63
C ILE A 84 -0.98 -1.74 15.09
N LYS A 85 -0.43 -2.55 14.17
CA LYS A 85 -0.01 -3.93 14.48
C LYS A 85 1.45 -4.07 14.89
N SER A 86 2.34 -3.16 14.48
CA SER A 86 3.78 -3.23 14.76
C SER A 86 4.11 -2.61 16.10
N LYS A 87 4.78 -3.35 16.97
CA LYS A 87 5.24 -2.86 18.28
C LYS A 87 6.56 -2.11 18.21
N ASN A 88 7.36 -2.35 17.16
CA ASN A 88 8.71 -1.80 17.02
C ASN A 88 8.88 -1.00 15.72
N PRO A 89 9.69 0.08 15.73
CA PRO A 89 10.10 0.75 14.50
C PRO A 89 10.98 -0.21 13.66
N SER A 90 10.58 -0.47 12.42
CA SER A 90 11.27 -1.41 11.52
C SER A 90 11.99 -0.70 10.38
N PHE A 91 13.05 -1.31 9.87
CA PHE A 91 13.75 -0.81 8.69
C PHE A 91 12.87 -0.90 7.44
N ILE A 92 12.03 -1.94 7.35
CA ILE A 92 11.06 -2.09 6.26
C ILE A 92 10.08 -0.90 6.22
N LEU A 93 9.57 -0.43 7.36
CA LEU A 93 8.72 0.77 7.41
C LEU A 93 9.44 2.02 6.89
N TYR A 94 10.73 2.17 7.20
CA TYR A 94 11.55 3.28 6.66
C TYR A 94 11.71 3.18 5.15
N VAL A 95 12.03 2.00 4.62
CA VAL A 95 12.14 1.78 3.17
C VAL A 95 10.81 2.04 2.47
N LEU A 96 9.70 1.59 3.06
CA LEU A 96 8.36 1.77 2.51
C LEU A 96 7.96 3.25 2.48
N THR A 97 8.30 3.99 3.54
CA THR A 97 8.13 5.46 3.61
C THR A 97 8.96 6.17 2.54
N TRP A 98 10.22 5.79 2.40
CA TRP A 98 11.11 6.35 1.37
C TRP A 98 10.58 6.08 -0.04
N LEU A 99 10.12 4.85 -0.31
CA LEU A 99 9.57 4.45 -1.59
C LEU A 99 8.28 5.23 -1.90
N SER A 100 7.39 5.39 -0.90
CA SER A 100 6.19 6.23 -1.03
C SER A 100 6.53 7.68 -1.44
N LEU A 101 7.60 8.25 -0.88
CA LEU A 101 8.05 9.60 -1.23
C LEU A 101 8.62 9.67 -2.65
N MET A 102 9.46 8.72 -3.05
CA MET A 102 10.03 8.68 -4.39
C MET A 102 8.96 8.54 -5.47
N VAL A 103 7.95 7.70 -5.24
CA VAL A 103 6.82 7.54 -6.17
C VAL A 103 6.00 8.82 -6.26
N SER A 104 5.76 9.50 -5.13
CA SER A 104 5.05 10.79 -5.11
C SER A 104 5.81 11.85 -5.92
N LEU A 105 7.13 11.94 -5.75
CA LEU A 105 7.97 12.88 -6.51
C LEU A 105 7.97 12.58 -8.01
N TRP A 106 8.05 11.30 -8.41
CA TRP A 106 8.01 10.90 -9.82
C TRP A 106 6.64 11.15 -10.48
N LEU A 107 5.56 11.15 -9.69
CA LEU A 107 4.24 11.54 -10.19
C LEU A 107 4.05 13.05 -10.25
N ALA A 108 4.73 13.81 -9.40
CA ALA A 108 4.69 15.26 -9.39
C ALA A 108 5.58 15.91 -10.46
N SER A 109 6.52 15.15 -11.04
CA SER A 109 7.38 15.55 -12.17
C SER A 109 6.73 15.24 -13.52
#